data_AF-A0A2G5B6K1-F1
#
_entry.id   AF-A0A2G5B6K1-F1
#
_cell.length_a   1.000
_cell.length_b   1.000
_cell.length_c   1.000
_cell.angle_alpha   90.00
_cell.angle_beta   90.00
_cell.angle_gamma   90.00
#
_symmetry.space_group_name_H-M   'P 1'
#
loop_
_entity.id
_entity.type
_entity.pdbx_description
1 polymer ?
#
loop_
_entity_poly.entity_id
_entity_poly.type
_entity_poly.pdbx_seq_one_letter_code
_entity_poly.pdbx_strand_id
1 'polypeptide(L)'
;MRSICTAFVVMCVVLIGAQSATVSKVQVASSMLAEESDSAGHFNGDANIDNLIRNQCNVAITESSYYVGLDEEEFVDVATNKTKCSTCISIVNPANGNKTIIAKVVGISQGGTQKDIFLNQAALTKLAGKNIDYVYDITWSYVECAKA
;
A
#
# COMPACT_ATOMS: atom_id res chain seq x y z
N MET A 1 4.75 54.84 1.63
CA MET A 1 3.73 55.92 1.76
C MET A 1 2.52 55.46 0.98
N ARG A 2 1.27 55.30 1.45
CA ARG A 2 0.48 55.37 2.69
C ARG A 2 -0.50 54.17 2.55
N SER A 3 -1.06 53.49 3.54
CA SER A 3 -1.86 53.99 4.64
C SER A 3 -2.23 52.82 5.55
N ILE A 4 -2.25 53.13 6.83
CA ILE A 4 -2.53 52.30 8.02
C ILE A 4 -4.05 52.28 8.28
N CYS A 5 -4.58 51.17 8.82
CA CYS A 5 -5.75 51.15 9.69
C CYS A 5 -5.61 49.99 10.70
N THR A 6 -5.05 50.29 11.87
CA THR A 6 -5.10 49.46 13.07
C THR A 6 -6.36 49.79 13.85
N ALA A 7 -7.23 48.80 14.06
CA ALA A 7 -8.33 48.91 15.01
C ALA A 7 -7.99 48.11 16.27
N PHE A 8 -7.61 48.85 17.31
CA PHE A 8 -7.42 48.39 18.68
C PHE A 8 -8.78 48.47 19.37
N VAL A 9 -9.38 47.33 19.71
CA VAL A 9 -10.59 47.29 20.55
C VAL A 9 -10.23 46.57 21.84
N VAL A 10 -10.28 47.35 22.91
CA VAL A 10 -10.00 46.98 24.29
C VAL A 10 -11.32 46.73 25.02
N MET A 11 -11.27 45.74 25.91
CA MET A 11 -12.12 45.54 27.10
C MET A 11 -13.42 44.75 26.94
N CYS A 12 -13.49 43.59 27.58
CA CYS A 12 -14.02 43.44 28.95
C CYS A 12 -13.72 42.03 29.47
N VAL A 13 -13.09 41.97 30.65
CA VAL A 13 -12.94 40.74 31.42
C VAL A 13 -14.31 40.39 32.00
N VAL A 14 -14.79 39.19 31.72
CA VAL A 14 -15.80 38.50 32.54
C VAL A 14 -15.19 37.16 32.95
N LEU A 15 -14.63 37.12 34.15
CA LEU A 15 -14.49 35.90 34.93
C LEU A 15 -15.87 35.58 35.51
N ILE A 16 -16.33 34.33 35.35
CA ILE A 16 -16.94 33.43 36.36
C ILE A 16 -17.61 32.29 35.58
N GLY A 17 -17.31 31.05 35.97
CA GLY A 17 -18.12 29.89 35.61
C GLY A 17 -17.30 28.64 35.33
N ALA A 18 -16.86 27.96 36.39
CA ALA A 18 -16.56 26.54 36.28
C ALA A 18 -17.87 25.81 35.93
N GLN A 19 -17.91 25.15 34.78
CA GLN A 19 -18.83 24.05 34.53
C GLN A 19 -18.05 22.86 34.00
N SER A 20 -18.35 21.73 34.62
CA SER A 20 -17.85 20.40 34.36
C SER A 20 -18.15 19.94 32.94
N ALA A 21 -17.16 19.29 32.33
CA ALA A 21 -17.25 18.26 31.30
C ALA A 21 -18.32 18.38 30.20
N THR A 22 -17.89 18.69 28.98
CA THR A 22 -18.30 17.90 27.82
C THR A 22 -17.12 17.78 26.86
N VAL A 23 -16.52 16.59 26.84
CA VAL A 23 -15.60 16.18 25.79
C VAL A 23 -16.44 16.07 24.51
N SER A 24 -16.25 16.99 23.57
CA SER A 24 -16.61 16.75 22.17
C SER A 24 -15.58 17.40 21.27
N LYS A 25 -14.36 16.85 21.33
CA LYS A 25 -13.41 16.92 20.24
C LYS A 25 -13.13 15.50 19.81
N VAL A 26 -13.86 15.03 18.81
CA VAL A 26 -13.26 14.16 17.80
C VAL A 26 -13.72 14.72 16.45
N GLN A 27 -12.84 15.50 15.83
CA GLN A 27 -12.85 15.65 14.38
C GLN A 27 -12.65 14.24 13.81
N VAL A 28 -13.71 13.63 13.28
CA VAL A 28 -13.56 12.50 12.36
C VAL A 28 -13.47 13.11 10.97
N ALA A 29 -12.31 13.70 10.67
CA ALA A 29 -11.89 13.85 9.28
C ALA A 29 -10.96 12.67 8.99
N SER A 30 -11.58 11.54 8.66
CA SER A 30 -10.97 10.56 7.76
C SER A 30 -12.01 10.28 6.69
N SER A 31 -12.06 11.20 5.73
CA SER A 31 -12.60 10.91 4.42
C SER A 31 -11.97 9.60 3.93
N MET A 32 -12.82 8.60 3.70
CA MET A 32 -12.68 7.60 2.65
C MET A 32 -11.28 6.98 2.49
N LEU A 33 -11.05 5.89 3.22
CA LEU A 33 -10.21 4.78 2.75
C LEU A 33 -11.08 3.53 2.81
N ALA A 34 -12.07 3.49 1.94
CA ALA A 34 -12.85 2.30 1.67
C ALA A 34 -12.62 1.94 0.21
N GLU A 35 -11.45 1.35 -0.04
CA GLU A 35 -11.31 0.39 -1.12
C GLU A 35 -10.59 -0.81 -0.52
N GLU A 36 -11.33 -1.53 0.33
CA GLU A 36 -10.98 -2.86 0.80
C GLU A 36 -11.02 -3.78 -0.42
N SER A 37 -9.85 -4.06 -0.97
CA SER A 37 -9.69 -5.26 -1.77
C SER A 37 -8.71 -6.15 -1.04
N ASP A 38 -9.24 -6.92 -0.08
CA ASP A 38 -8.60 -8.17 0.31
C ASP A 38 -8.67 -9.10 -0.91
N SER A 39 -7.63 -9.06 -1.71
CA SER A 39 -7.52 -9.87 -2.91
C SER A 39 -6.91 -11.21 -2.54
N ALA A 40 -7.72 -12.27 -2.67
CA ALA A 40 -7.20 -13.63 -2.68
C ALA A 40 -6.55 -13.90 -4.04
N GLY A 41 -5.35 -14.47 -4.04
CA GLY A 41 -4.61 -14.76 -5.25
C GLY A 41 -3.58 -15.86 -5.04
N HIS A 42 -2.74 -16.07 -6.04
CA HIS A 42 -1.63 -17.02 -5.96
C HIS A 42 -0.31 -16.34 -6.33
N PHE A 43 0.81 -16.88 -5.85
CA PHE A 43 2.11 -16.61 -6.46
C PHE A 43 2.81 -17.92 -6.81
N ASN A 44 3.59 -17.88 -7.90
CA ASN A 44 4.49 -18.94 -8.29
C ASN A 44 5.91 -18.57 -7.82
N GLY A 45 6.64 -19.52 -7.22
CA GLY A 45 8.00 -19.30 -6.76
C GLY A 45 9.10 -19.67 -7.76
N ASP A 46 8.84 -19.49 -9.07
CA ASP A 46 9.82 -19.77 -10.14
C ASP A 46 11.13 -18.99 -9.91
N ALA A 47 12.26 -19.69 -9.95
CA ALA A 47 13.58 -19.09 -9.74
C ALA A 47 14.00 -18.05 -10.80
N ASN A 48 13.27 -17.94 -11.92
CA ASN A 48 13.48 -16.94 -12.98
C ASN A 48 12.42 -15.83 -12.99
N ILE A 49 11.64 -15.71 -11.93
CA ILE A 49 10.52 -14.77 -11.84
C ILE A 49 10.88 -13.31 -12.08
N ASP A 50 12.13 -12.92 -11.84
CA ASP A 50 12.63 -11.57 -12.13
C ASP A 50 12.55 -11.23 -13.62
N ASN A 51 12.64 -12.22 -14.52
CA ASN A 51 12.45 -12.04 -15.97
C ASN A 51 10.97 -11.98 -16.37
N LEU A 52 10.06 -12.46 -15.51
CA LEU A 52 8.62 -12.48 -15.73
C LEU A 52 7.96 -11.18 -15.27
N ILE A 53 8.64 -10.37 -14.46
CA ILE A 53 8.17 -9.06 -14.01
C ILE A 53 8.70 -7.99 -14.97
N ARG A 54 7.85 -7.48 -15.85
CA ARG A 54 8.21 -6.33 -16.70
C ARG A 54 8.14 -5.06 -15.86
N ASN A 55 9.28 -4.46 -15.51
CA ASN A 55 9.35 -3.17 -14.79
C ASN A 55 8.85 -2.01 -15.66
N GLN A 56 7.54 -1.92 -15.85
CA GLN A 56 6.86 -0.86 -16.59
C GLN A 56 6.81 0.45 -15.82
N CYS A 57 7.01 0.39 -14.51
CA CYS A 57 6.97 1.58 -13.65
C CYS A 57 8.29 2.37 -13.66
N ASN A 58 9.34 1.86 -14.32
CA ASN A 58 10.67 2.45 -14.35
C ASN A 58 11.19 2.80 -12.94
N VAL A 59 10.87 1.94 -11.97
CA VAL A 59 11.27 2.13 -10.57
C VAL A 59 12.66 1.57 -10.40
N ALA A 60 13.52 2.29 -9.67
CA ALA A 60 14.83 1.76 -9.26
C ALA A 60 14.63 0.54 -8.35
N ILE A 61 15.06 -0.63 -8.81
CA ILE A 61 15.05 -1.88 -8.06
C ILE A 61 16.40 -2.00 -7.37
N THR A 62 16.41 -1.98 -6.04
CA THR A 62 17.60 -2.32 -5.25
C THR A 62 17.49 -3.76 -4.77
N GLU A 63 18.61 -4.48 -4.65
CA GLU A 63 18.65 -5.90 -4.27
C GLU A 63 17.96 -6.20 -2.92
N SER A 64 17.89 -5.20 -2.03
CA SER A 64 17.25 -5.32 -0.72
C SER A 64 15.73 -5.08 -0.73
N SER A 65 15.14 -4.66 -1.85
CA SER A 65 13.72 -4.32 -1.90
C SER A 65 12.88 -5.50 -2.35
N TYR A 66 11.77 -5.74 -1.66
CA TYR A 66 10.72 -6.62 -2.14
C TYR A 66 9.89 -5.92 -3.19
N TYR A 67 9.71 -6.55 -4.34
CA TYR A 67 8.88 -6.03 -5.41
C TYR A 67 8.00 -7.12 -5.99
N VAL A 68 6.94 -6.66 -6.64
CA VAL A 68 5.88 -7.49 -7.19
C VAL A 68 5.48 -7.02 -8.58
N GLY A 69 5.24 -7.99 -9.46
CA GLY A 69 4.47 -7.81 -10.69
C GLY A 69 3.03 -8.25 -10.47
N LEU A 70 2.07 -7.42 -10.88
CA LEU A 70 0.65 -7.77 -10.87
C LEU A 70 0.21 -8.25 -12.25
N ASP A 71 -0.85 -9.06 -12.31
CA ASP A 71 -1.54 -9.31 -13.57
C ASP A 71 -2.00 -7.99 -14.25
N GLU A 72 -2.19 -8.00 -15.58
CA GLU A 72 -2.54 -6.81 -16.36
C GLU A 72 -3.82 -6.12 -15.86
N GLU A 73 -4.86 -6.91 -15.52
CA GLU A 73 -6.13 -6.37 -15.02
C GLU A 73 -6.00 -5.81 -13.59
N GLU A 74 -5.10 -6.39 -12.79
CA GLU A 74 -4.82 -5.88 -11.45
C GLU A 74 -3.87 -4.69 -11.48
N PHE A 75 -3.03 -4.56 -12.50
CA PHE A 75 -2.04 -3.50 -12.63
C PHE A 75 -2.66 -2.18 -13.09
N VAL A 76 -3.65 -2.23 -13.97
CA VAL A 76 -4.36 -1.03 -14.46
C VAL A 76 -5.73 -0.97 -13.79
N ASP A 77 -5.99 0.11 -13.05
CA ASP A 77 -7.34 0.39 -12.59
C ASP A 77 -8.22 0.68 -13.81
N VAL A 78 -9.14 -0.23 -14.12
CA VAL A 78 -10.05 -0.17 -15.28
C VAL A 78 -10.95 1.07 -15.23
N ALA A 79 -11.34 1.52 -14.04
CA ALA A 79 -12.24 2.67 -13.88
C ALA A 79 -11.52 4.00 -14.15
N THR A 80 -10.25 4.12 -13.76
CA THR A 80 -9.48 5.36 -13.90
C THR A 80 -8.44 5.35 -15.02
N ASN A 81 -8.22 4.20 -15.64
CA ASN A 81 -7.14 3.91 -16.60
C ASN A 81 -5.75 4.34 -16.06
N LYS A 82 -5.55 4.24 -14.74
CA LYS A 82 -4.28 4.56 -14.07
C LYS A 82 -3.57 3.27 -13.70
N THR A 83 -2.26 3.26 -13.91
CA THR A 83 -1.39 2.17 -13.44
C THR A 83 -1.22 2.26 -11.93
N LYS A 84 -1.14 1.12 -11.24
CA LYS A 84 -0.85 1.03 -9.80
C LYS A 84 0.67 1.08 -9.51
N CYS A 85 1.44 1.68 -10.40
CA CYS A 85 2.88 1.87 -10.24
C CYS A 85 3.25 2.59 -8.95
N SER A 86 4.34 2.14 -8.33
CA SER A 86 4.87 2.70 -7.07
C SER A 86 3.95 2.59 -5.85
N THR A 87 2.81 1.89 -5.95
CA THR A 87 2.04 1.48 -4.78
C THR A 87 2.72 0.31 -4.09
N CYS A 88 2.29 0.03 -2.85
CA CYS A 88 2.76 -1.12 -2.09
C CYS A 88 1.58 -2.00 -1.70
N ILE A 89 1.83 -3.30 -1.67
CA ILE A 89 0.88 -4.28 -1.19
C ILE A 89 1.48 -5.06 -0.02
N SER A 90 0.67 -5.30 1.00
CA SER A 90 0.96 -6.24 2.07
C SER A 90 0.47 -7.60 1.63
N ILE A 91 1.34 -8.61 1.68
CA ILE A 91 1.04 -9.97 1.21
C ILE A 91 1.21 -10.93 2.38
N VAL A 92 0.19 -11.73 2.64
CA VAL A 92 0.15 -12.73 3.70
C VAL A 92 0.12 -14.12 3.09
N ASN A 93 1.02 -15.00 3.56
CA ASN A 93 1.03 -16.41 3.22
C ASN A 93 0.53 -17.26 4.41
N PRO A 94 -0.72 -17.74 4.39
CA PRO A 94 -1.28 -18.55 5.46
C PRO A 94 -0.57 -19.88 5.67
N ALA A 95 -0.10 -20.51 4.58
CA ALA A 95 0.58 -21.80 4.63
C ALA A 95 1.94 -21.75 5.36
N ASN A 96 2.52 -20.57 5.55
CA ASN A 96 3.77 -20.38 6.29
C ASN A 96 3.57 -19.64 7.63
N GLY A 97 2.44 -19.90 8.31
CA GLY A 97 2.14 -19.32 9.61
C GLY A 97 1.77 -17.84 9.53
N ASN A 98 1.03 -17.44 8.50
CA ASN A 98 0.61 -16.06 8.23
C ASN A 98 1.80 -15.08 8.16
N LYS A 99 2.93 -15.51 7.56
CA LYS A 99 4.04 -14.59 7.31
C LYS A 99 3.59 -13.48 6.37
N THR A 100 4.06 -12.28 6.66
CA THR A 100 3.70 -11.07 5.91
C THR A 100 4.94 -10.39 5.37
N ILE A 101 4.85 -9.88 4.15
CA ILE A 101 5.82 -8.96 3.56
C ILE A 101 5.10 -7.75 2.97
N ILE A 102 5.82 -6.65 2.81
CA ILE A 102 5.36 -5.50 2.02
C ILE A 102 6.21 -5.45 0.76
N ALA A 103 5.58 -5.44 -0.41
CA ALA A 103 6.27 -5.39 -1.70
C ALA A 103 5.79 -4.20 -2.52
N LYS A 104 6.71 -3.59 -3.25
CA LYS A 104 6.42 -2.47 -4.16
C LYS A 104 5.97 -2.99 -5.53
N VAL A 105 4.89 -2.45 -6.07
CA VAL A 105 4.43 -2.75 -7.43
C VAL A 105 5.35 -2.07 -8.44
N VAL A 106 6.06 -2.88 -9.23
CA VAL A 106 7.04 -2.40 -10.23
C VAL A 106 6.58 -2.63 -11.67
N GLY A 107 5.54 -3.43 -11.89
CA GLY A 107 4.97 -3.59 -13.22
C GLY A 107 4.05 -4.80 -13.36
N ILE A 108 4.02 -5.34 -14.58
CA ILE A 108 3.11 -6.42 -14.97
C ILE A 108 3.84 -7.77 -14.91
N SER A 109 3.18 -8.79 -14.36
CA SER A 109 3.61 -10.18 -14.44
C SER A 109 3.21 -10.80 -15.78
N GLN A 110 4.15 -11.50 -16.42
CA GLN A 110 3.89 -12.21 -17.67
C GLN A 110 3.34 -13.61 -17.39
N GLY A 111 2.14 -13.91 -17.92
CA GLY A 111 1.59 -15.27 -17.88
C GLY A 111 0.91 -15.65 -16.56
N GLY A 112 0.61 -14.67 -15.70
CA GLY A 112 -0.30 -14.86 -14.58
C GLY A 112 -1.77 -14.93 -15.05
N THR A 113 -2.63 -15.46 -14.19
CA THR A 113 -4.07 -15.25 -14.30
C THR A 113 -4.51 -14.09 -13.41
N GLN A 114 -5.75 -13.61 -13.55
CA GLN A 114 -6.28 -12.53 -12.73
C GLN A 114 -6.06 -12.81 -11.24
N LYS A 115 -5.56 -11.81 -10.49
CA LYS A 115 -5.18 -11.87 -9.06
C LYS A 115 -3.91 -12.65 -8.72
N ASP A 116 -3.27 -13.29 -9.69
CA ASP A 116 -1.94 -13.84 -9.47
C ASP A 116 -0.91 -12.70 -9.37
N ILE A 117 0.04 -12.85 -8.46
CA ILE A 117 1.14 -11.92 -8.28
C ILE A 117 2.47 -12.64 -8.41
N PHE A 118 3.47 -11.93 -8.93
CA PHE A 118 4.80 -12.48 -9.15
C PHE A 118 5.76 -11.71 -8.25
N LEU A 119 6.32 -12.40 -7.27
CA LEU A 119 7.23 -11.83 -6.28
C LEU A 119 8.67 -12.05 -6.71
N ASN A 120 9.55 -11.09 -6.44
CA ASN A 120 10.97 -11.30 -6.64
C ASN A 120 11.54 -12.39 -5.73
N GLN A 121 12.69 -12.97 -6.10
CA GLN A 121 13.27 -14.10 -5.39
C GLN A 121 13.48 -13.85 -3.89
N ALA A 122 13.88 -12.63 -3.52
CA ALA A 122 14.08 -12.24 -2.13
C ALA A 122 12.74 -12.24 -1.34
N ALA A 123 11.66 -11.71 -1.93
CA ALA A 123 10.33 -11.73 -1.34
C ALA A 123 9.79 -13.15 -1.18
N LEU A 124 9.96 -13.99 -2.20
CA LEU A 124 9.58 -15.41 -2.16
C LEU A 124 10.29 -16.14 -1.03
N THR A 125 11.61 -16.00 -0.94
CA THR A 125 12.42 -16.65 0.10
C THR A 125 11.98 -16.21 1.49
N LYS A 126 11.60 -14.94 1.66
CA LYS A 126 11.10 -14.42 2.93
C LYS A 126 9.71 -14.96 3.28
N LEU A 127 8.83 -15.03 2.30
CA LEU A 127 7.40 -15.35 2.47
C LEU A 127 7.14 -16.86 2.51
N ALA A 128 7.70 -17.65 1.58
CA ALA A 128 7.55 -19.10 1.49
C ALA A 128 8.65 -19.87 2.25
N GLY A 129 9.84 -19.29 2.40
CA GLY A 129 11.00 -19.97 2.98
C GLY A 129 11.86 -20.66 1.92
N LYS A 130 12.41 -21.83 2.23
CA LYS A 130 13.34 -22.55 1.33
C LYS A 130 12.64 -23.43 0.27
N ASN A 131 11.33 -23.63 0.39
CA ASN A 131 10.55 -24.38 -0.59
C ASN A 131 9.84 -23.37 -1.49
N ILE A 132 10.35 -23.17 -2.70
CA ILE A 132 9.86 -22.17 -3.66
C ILE A 132 9.17 -22.80 -4.87
N ASP A 133 9.20 -24.13 -5.00
CA ASP A 133 8.65 -24.85 -6.17
C ASP A 133 7.12 -25.09 -6.11
N TYR A 134 6.39 -24.30 -5.32
CA TYR A 134 4.94 -24.46 -5.13
C TYR A 134 4.19 -23.18 -5.44
N VAL A 135 2.95 -23.36 -5.92
CA VAL A 135 1.95 -22.30 -5.97
C VAL A 135 1.39 -22.15 -4.56
N TYR A 136 1.43 -20.93 -4.02
CA TYR A 136 0.91 -20.63 -2.69
C TYR A 136 -0.33 -19.74 -2.79
N ASP A 137 -1.39 -20.15 -2.10
CA ASP A 137 -2.53 -19.28 -1.83
C ASP A 137 -2.09 -18.14 -0.91
N ILE A 138 -2.46 -16.92 -1.26
CA ILE A 138 -2.16 -15.71 -0.50
C ILE A 138 -3.38 -14.81 -0.38
N THR A 139 -3.32 -13.94 0.60
CA THR A 139 -4.14 -12.72 0.64
C THR A 139 -3.23 -11.51 0.53
N TRP A 140 -3.68 -10.48 -0.17
CA TRP A 140 -2.95 -9.23 -0.26
C TRP A 140 -3.88 -8.02 -0.31
N SER A 141 -3.37 -6.89 0.17
CA SER A 141 -4.11 -5.61 0.21
C SER A 141 -3.16 -4.43 0.02
N TYR A 142 -3.68 -3.33 -0.51
CA TYR A 142 -2.90 -2.10 -0.69
C TYR A 142 -2.61 -1.44 0.65
N VAL A 143 -1.36 -1.01 0.83
CA VAL A 143 -0.89 -0.34 2.04
C VAL A 143 -0.04 0.86 1.68
N GLU A 144 0.13 1.79 2.63
CA GLU A 144 1.14 2.84 2.47
C GLU A 144 2.53 2.22 2.33
N CYS A 145 3.34 2.73 1.41
CA CYS A 145 4.75 2.37 1.25
C CYS A 145 5.61 2.90 2.40
N ALA A 146 5.26 2.64 3.66
CA ALA A 146 6.05 3.01 4.82
C ALA A 146 7.29 2.11 4.88
N LYS A 147 8.46 2.66 4.46
CA LYS A 147 9.81 2.08 4.48
C LYS A 147 9.86 0.53 4.44
N ALA A 148 9.45 -0.04 3.30
CA ALA A 148 9.88 -1.37 2.86
C ALA A 148 11.38 -1.38 2.54
#